data_AF-A0A6S6XJ13-F1
#
_entry.id   AF-A0A6S6XJ13-F1
#
_cell.length_a   1.000
_cell.length_b   1.000
_cell.length_c   1.000
_cell.angle_alpha   90.00
_cell.angle_beta   90.00
_cell.angle_gamma   90.00
#
_symmetry.space_group_name_H-M   'P 1'
#
loop_
_entity.id
_entity.type
_entity.pdbx_description
1 polymer ?
#
loop_
_entity_poly.entity_id
_entity_poly.type
_entity_poly.pdbx_seq_one_letter_code
_entity_poly.pdbx_strand_id
1 'polypeptide(L)'
;MCLMITLLAAVVSTIVWYVNAPQNKLKLGTLSLMYWGASLMWTVDGFFCIAEGEPFLDLSAGDALLGLLIIICGLAAWLLILLYSDPKKVFQFRN
;
A
#
# COMPACT_ATOMS: atom_id res chain seq x y z
N MET A 1 -12.81 -7.24 -5.67
CA MET A 1 -12.60 -6.93 -4.22
C MET A 1 -11.26 -6.27 -3.86
N CYS A 2 -10.18 -6.46 -4.63
CA CYS A 2 -8.87 -5.83 -4.41
C CYS A 2 -8.91 -4.30 -4.19
N LEU A 3 -9.66 -3.58 -5.03
CA LEU A 3 -9.67 -2.12 -5.09
C LEU A 3 -10.09 -1.47 -3.75
N MET A 4 -11.17 -1.95 -3.11
CA MET A 4 -11.61 -1.40 -1.82
C MET A 4 -10.57 -1.64 -0.72
N ILE A 5 -9.95 -2.83 -0.72
CA ILE A 5 -8.96 -3.25 0.28
C ILE A 5 -7.70 -2.38 0.16
N THR A 6 -7.24 -2.11 -1.07
CA THR A 6 -6.01 -1.34 -1.29
C THR A 6 -6.23 0.16 -1.20
N LEU A 7 -7.43 0.64 -1.50
CA LEU A 7 -7.83 2.01 -1.24
C LEU A 7 -7.89 2.28 0.28
N LEU A 8 -8.46 1.35 1.06
CA LEU A 8 -8.42 1.43 2.52
C LEU A 8 -6.98 1.44 3.05
N ALA A 9 -6.12 0.55 2.53
CA ALA A 9 -4.70 0.54 2.90
C ALA A 9 -3.99 1.85 2.53
N ALA A 10 -4.29 2.42 1.36
CA ALA A 10 -3.74 3.71 0.93
C ALA A 10 -4.17 4.83 1.88
N VAL A 11 -5.46 4.93 2.20
CA VAL A 11 -5.99 5.95 3.13
C VAL A 11 -5.37 5.81 4.51
N VAL A 12 -5.33 4.60 5.07
CA VAL A 12 -4.72 4.34 6.39
C VAL A 12 -3.24 4.71 6.38
N SER A 13 -2.49 4.33 5.34
CA SER A 13 -1.08 4.67 5.23
C SER A 13 -0.84 6.18 5.10
N THR A 14 -1.72 6.92 4.40
CA THR A 14 -1.66 8.37 4.31
C THR A 14 -1.98 9.04 5.65
N ILE A 15 -2.97 8.53 6.40
CA ILE A 15 -3.30 9.02 7.75
C ILE A 15 -2.12 8.80 8.69
N VAL A 16 -1.54 7.59 8.70
CA VAL A 16 -0.39 7.25 9.52
C VAL A 16 0.83 8.09 9.15
N TRP A 17 1.03 8.39 7.86
CA TRP A 17 2.06 9.32 7.41
C TRP A 17 1.80 10.75 7.93
N TYR A 18 0.58 11.25 7.81
CA TYR A 18 0.20 12.61 8.23
C TYR A 18 0.39 12.82 9.74
N VAL A 19 0.02 11.85 10.57
CA VAL A 19 0.21 11.91 12.03
C VAL A 19 1.69 11.84 12.45
N ASN A 20 2.54 11.21 11.65
CA ASN A 20 3.99 11.10 11.91
C ASN A 20 4.83 12.24 11.29
N ALA A 21 4.21 13.19 10.59
CA ALA A 21 4.87 14.42 10.15
C ALA A 21 5.05 15.36 11.36
N PRO A 22 6.25 15.92 11.60
CA PRO A 22 7.24 16.35 10.60
C PRO A 22 8.53 15.53 10.57
N GLN A 23 8.68 14.49 11.41
CA GLN A 23 9.97 13.81 11.52
C GLN A 23 10.26 12.90 10.32
N ASN A 24 9.25 12.44 9.56
CA ASN A 24 9.30 11.65 8.31
C ASN A 24 10.37 10.52 8.26
N LYS A 25 10.88 10.10 9.43
CA LYS A 25 11.98 9.13 9.56
C LYS A 25 11.57 7.76 9.04
N LEU A 26 10.27 7.46 9.02
CA LEU A 26 9.76 6.14 8.71
C LEU A 26 9.46 5.92 7.22
N LYS A 27 9.80 6.87 6.32
CA LYS A 27 9.53 6.79 4.87
C LYS A 27 8.10 6.33 4.52
N LEU A 28 7.12 6.71 5.35
CA LEU A 28 5.72 6.29 5.21
C LEU A 28 5.08 6.88 3.93
N GLY A 29 5.61 7.99 3.41
CA GLY A 29 5.20 8.55 2.12
C GLY A 29 5.45 7.59 0.95
N THR A 30 6.53 6.79 0.98
CA THR A 30 6.80 5.78 -0.05
C THR A 30 5.80 4.64 -0.01
N LEU A 31 5.43 4.17 1.19
CA LEU A 31 4.39 3.15 1.38
C LEU A 31 3.03 3.65 0.89
N SER A 32 2.69 4.90 1.21
CA SER A 32 1.46 5.54 0.73
C SER A 32 1.42 5.61 -0.80
N LEU A 33 2.51 6.03 -1.46
CA LEU A 33 2.57 6.07 -2.92
C LEU A 33 2.45 4.68 -3.56
N MET A 34 3.02 3.64 -2.94
CA MET A 34 2.87 2.26 -3.43
C MET A 34 1.40 1.80 -3.41
N TYR A 35 0.66 2.05 -2.31
CA TYR A 35 -0.74 1.69 -2.22
C TYR A 35 -1.67 2.55 -3.09
N TRP A 36 -1.37 3.83 -3.24
CA TRP A 36 -2.07 4.70 -4.20
C TRP A 36 -1.85 4.26 -5.65
N GLY A 37 -0.62 3.89 -6.01
CA GLY A 37 -0.30 3.36 -7.35
C GLY A 37 -1.03 2.05 -7.64
N ALA A 38 -1.06 1.12 -6.69
CA ALA A 38 -1.82 -0.13 -6.83
C ALA A 38 -3.33 0.13 -6.95
N SER A 39 -3.87 1.05 -6.15
CA SER A 39 -5.29 1.43 -6.22
C SER A 39 -5.66 2.06 -7.55
N LEU A 40 -4.78 2.88 -8.13
CA LEU A 40 -4.99 3.51 -9.44
C LEU A 40 -4.98 2.45 -10.55
N MET A 41 -4.03 1.50 -10.52
CA MET A 41 -3.99 0.38 -11.47
C MET A 41 -5.32 -0.39 -11.51
N TRP A 42 -5.85 -0.80 -10.35
CA TRP A 42 -7.12 -1.51 -10.29
C TRP A 42 -8.33 -0.64 -10.63
N THR A 43 -8.25 0.67 -10.40
CA THR A 43 -9.31 1.60 -10.82
C THR A 43 -9.42 1.66 -12.34
N VAL A 44 -8.28 1.66 -13.03
CA VAL A 44 -8.23 1.62 -14.51
C VAL A 44 -8.75 0.27 -15.01
N ASP A 45 -8.30 -0.83 -14.42
CA ASP A 45 -8.75 -2.19 -14.76
C ASP A 45 -10.27 -2.34 -14.64
N GLY A 46 -10.85 -1.84 -13.54
CA GLY A 46 -12.29 -1.84 -13.36
C GLY A 46 -13.05 -0.91 -14.32
N PHE A 47 -12.47 0.22 -14.76
CA PHE A 47 -13.08 1.06 -15.79
C PHE A 47 -13.22 0.32 -17.12
N PHE A 48 -12.20 -0.46 -17.52
CA PHE A 48 -12.26 -1.31 -18.70
C PHE A 48 -13.25 -2.47 -18.54
N CYS A 49 -13.32 -3.13 -17.37
CA CYS A 49 -14.32 -4.17 -17.10
C CYS A 49 -15.76 -3.65 -17.27
N ILE A 50 -16.06 -2.44 -16.76
CA ILE A 50 -17.38 -1.81 -16.94
C ILE A 50 -17.65 -1.51 -18.42
N ALA A 51 -16.63 -1.05 -19.16
CA ALA A 51 -16.77 -0.76 -20.60
C ALA A 51 -17.05 -2.01 -21.43
N GLU A 52 -16.58 -3.18 -20.99
CA GLU A 52 -16.83 -4.48 -21.62
C GLU A 52 -18.18 -5.11 -21.21
N GLY A 53 -18.90 -4.50 -20.27
CA GLY A 53 -20.21 -4.98 -19.80
C GLY A 53 -20.14 -6.07 -18.72
N GLU A 54 -18.94 -6.36 -18.22
CA GLU A 54 -18.72 -7.29 -17.12
C GLU A 54 -18.94 -6.61 -15.75
N PRO A 55 -19.40 -7.35 -14.74
CA PRO A 55 -19.62 -6.79 -13.41
C PRO A 55 -18.30 -6.34 -12.76
N PHE A 56 -18.18 -5.04 -12.48
CA PHE A 56 -17.05 -4.40 -11.77
C PHE A 56 -16.73 -5.03 -10.40
N LEU A 57 -17.72 -5.66 -9.77
CA LEU A 57 -17.59 -6.32 -8.48
C LEU A 57 -17.65 -7.82 -8.66
N ASP A 58 -16.63 -8.38 -9.31
CA ASP A 58 -16.41 -9.81 -9.19
C ASP A 58 -16.03 -10.12 -7.73
N LEU A 59 -16.94 -10.84 -7.07
CA LEU A 59 -16.91 -11.18 -5.65
C LEU A 59 -16.16 -12.51 -5.45
N SER A 60 -15.09 -12.70 -6.23
CA SER A 60 -14.26 -13.89 -6.16
C SER A 60 -13.36 -13.85 -4.92
N ALA A 61 -13.32 -14.96 -4.20
CA ALA A 61 -12.40 -15.14 -3.07
C ALA A 61 -10.93 -15.02 -3.49
N GLY A 62 -10.61 -15.35 -4.76
CA GLY A 62 -9.27 -15.20 -5.31
C GLY A 62 -8.80 -13.74 -5.36
N ASP A 63 -9.69 -12.82 -5.73
CA ASP A 63 -9.38 -11.39 -5.79
C ASP A 63 -9.24 -10.78 -4.41
N ALA A 64 -10.00 -11.26 -3.42
CA ALA A 64 -9.80 -10.82 -2.04
C ALA A 64 -8.42 -11.24 -1.51
N LEU A 65 -7.98 -12.47 -1.81
CA LEU A 65 -6.67 -12.98 -1.44
C LEU A 65 -5.54 -12.20 -2.12
N LEU A 66 -5.71 -11.84 -3.41
CA LEU A 66 -4.73 -11.07 -4.16
C LEU A 66 -4.54 -9.66 -3.58
N GLY A 67 -5.63 -8.99 -3.19
CA GLY A 67 -5.57 -7.69 -2.54
C GLY A 67 -4.85 -7.75 -1.19
N LEU A 68 -5.11 -8.78 -0.40
CA LEU A 68 -4.42 -9.01 0.88
C LEU A 68 -2.93 -9.31 0.69
N LEU A 69 -2.58 -10.11 -0.32
CA LEU A 69 -1.19 -10.41 -0.67
C LEU A 69 -0.42 -9.13 -1.00
N ILE A 70 -1.00 -8.23 -1.79
CA ILE A 70 -0.36 -6.97 -2.18
C ILE A 70 -0.17 -6.03 -0.98
N ILE A 71 -1.10 -6.02 -0.02
CA ILE A 71 -0.89 -5.31 1.25
C ILE A 71 0.34 -5.86 1.97
N ILE A 72 0.44 -7.18 2.15
CA ILE A 72 1.57 -7.83 2.83
C ILE A 72 2.88 -7.56 2.10
N CYS A 73 2.90 -7.68 0.77
CA CYS A 73 4.07 -7.37 -0.05
C CYS A 73 4.49 -5.90 0.08
N GLY A 74 3.54 -4.95 0.06
CA GLY A 74 3.81 -3.53 0.25
C GLY A 74 4.41 -3.22 1.63
N LEU A 75 3.85 -3.83 2.69
CA LEU A 75 4.39 -3.71 4.04
C LEU A 75 5.79 -4.32 4.14
N ALA A 76 6.03 -5.49 3.54
CA ALA A 76 7.32 -6.14 3.54
C ALA A 76 8.38 -5.31 2.80
N ALA A 77 8.06 -4.79 1.62
CA ALA A 77 8.94 -3.91 0.85
C ALA A 77 9.27 -2.63 1.63
N TRP A 78 8.28 -2.01 2.27
CA TRP A 78 8.50 -0.86 3.13
C TRP A 78 9.36 -1.19 4.35
N LEU A 79 9.16 -2.35 4.98
CA LEU A 79 9.96 -2.79 6.12
C LEU A 79 11.42 -3.01 5.72
N LEU A 80 11.67 -3.59 4.54
CA LEU A 80 13.02 -3.71 3.97
C LEU A 80 13.65 -2.35 3.70
N ILE A 81 12.91 -1.40 3.13
CA ILE A 81 13.39 -0.03 2.89
C ILE A 81 13.71 0.68 4.21
N LEU A 82 12.87 0.50 5.24
CA LEU A 82 13.05 1.05 6.56
C LEU A 82 14.30 0.48 7.23
N LEU A 83 14.49 -0.84 7.15
CA LEU A 83 15.65 -1.54 7.71
C LEU A 83 16.94 -1.13 6.99
N TYR A 84 16.94 -1.06 5.66
CA TYR A 84 18.09 -0.63 4.86
C TYR A 84 18.47 0.84 5.12
N SER A 85 17.47 1.70 5.31
CA SER A 85 17.73 3.14 5.51
C SER A 85 18.17 3.48 6.94
N ASP A 86 18.06 2.54 7.89
CA ASP A 86 18.23 2.69 9.36
C ASP A 86 18.12 4.15 9.89
N PRO A 87 16.97 4.81 9.68
CA PRO A 87 16.81 6.24 9.96
C PRO A 87 16.78 6.56 11.47
N LYS A 88 16.67 5.52 12.31
CA LYS A 88 16.72 5.63 13.77
C LYS A 88 18.07 5.22 14.36
N LYS A 89 19.03 4.74 13.54
CA LYS A 89 20.34 4.26 14.01
C LYS A 89 20.21 3.29 15.19
N VAL A 90 19.21 2.40 15.14
CA VAL A 90 18.95 1.47 16.25
C VAL A 90 20.12 0.49 16.42
N PHE A 91 20.89 0.26 15.34
CA PHE A 91 22.08 -0.59 15.36
C PHE A 91 23.40 0.16 15.57
N GLN A 92 23.41 1.48 15.80
CA GLN A 92 24.63 2.13 16.30
C GLN A 92 24.80 1.81 17.79
N PHE A 93 25.50 0.70 18.07
CA PHE A 93 26.24 0.59 19.31
C PHE A 93 27.12 1.84 19.43
N ARG A 94 26.84 2.61 20.49
CA ARG A 94 27.60 3.76 20.96
C ARG A 94 29.09 3.37 20.99
N ASN A 95 29.88 3.97 20.11
CA ASN A 95 31.34 3.95 20.17
C ASN A 95 31.84 5.39 20.07
#